data_AF-A0A9D5SRJ1-F1
#
_entry.id   AF-A0A9D5SRJ1-F1
#
_cell.length_a   1.000
_cell.length_b   1.000
_cell.length_c   1.000
_cell.angle_alpha   90.00
_cell.angle_beta   90.00
_cell.angle_gamma   90.00
#
_symmetry.space_group_name_H-M   'P 1'
#
loop_
_entity.id
_entity.type
_entity.pdbx_description
1 polymer ?
#
loop_
_entity_poly.entity_id
_entity_poly.type
_entity_poly.pdbx_seq_one_letter_code
_entity_poly.pdbx_strand_id
1 'polypeptide(L)'
;MITFNQKNLTLARRAAAEGMVLLKNEHSTLPLCTDRPVALFGRDQLDTVKGGGGSANVWAVPVVSFAEGIERQGKVYAPLLARYRAWDEANRDVTRRKCYRRNDPVSLPEYPITEREVSDAAAACDTAVFFIGRYATEHFDLRDVPGEYRISAEEQALLTLVTKHFKKTLLVLNLPGLMDLSFLEACPTDAILYTGLPGMEAGNALADLLYGSVTPCGKLPDTWASTLADYPSHSEDFGTNRIVYREGIYMGYRYFDTFGQDVVFPFGFGLSYTDFSYDVLPVTVENTVATVRVRVTNRGKYSGREVVQCYLSVPDGTLDQPRQVLCGFEKTALLAPTESETVTVRVDLLDFTSIVRRAPPIFWRRAPISCGWADIPVIPQPSVPFA
;
A
#
# COMPACT_ATOMS: atom_id res chain seq x y z
N MET A 1 3.94 29.72 -0.55
CA MET A 1 2.87 30.09 -1.49
C MET A 1 2.55 28.86 -2.33
N ILE A 2 1.34 28.30 -2.22
CA ILE A 2 0.91 27.21 -3.11
C ILE A 2 0.31 27.85 -4.35
N THR A 3 0.96 27.67 -5.51
CA THR A 3 0.44 28.20 -6.77
C THR A 3 -0.51 27.17 -7.38
N PHE A 4 -1.82 27.45 -7.30
CA PHE A 4 -2.83 26.68 -8.02
C PHE A 4 -2.79 27.08 -9.50
N ASN A 5 -2.26 26.20 -10.34
CA ASN A 5 -2.24 26.38 -11.79
C ASN A 5 -2.46 25.04 -12.49
N GLN A 6 -2.83 25.11 -13.77
CA GLN A 6 -3.16 23.92 -14.56
C GLN A 6 -2.00 22.92 -14.64
N LYS A 7 -0.74 23.39 -14.70
CA LYS A 7 0.44 22.52 -14.77
C LYS A 7 0.58 21.68 -13.51
N ASN A 8 0.36 22.26 -12.33
CA ASN A 8 0.43 21.57 -11.05
C ASN A 8 -0.73 20.59 -10.87
N LEU A 9 -1.94 20.95 -11.30
CA LEU A 9 -3.10 20.04 -11.31
C LEU A 9 -2.83 18.82 -12.22
N THR A 10 -2.35 19.04 -13.44
CA THR A 10 -1.99 17.96 -14.37
C THR A 10 -0.89 17.06 -13.78
N LEU A 11 0.13 17.63 -13.13
CA LEU A 11 1.17 16.85 -12.48
C LEU A 11 0.63 16.02 -11.31
N ALA A 12 -0.21 16.61 -10.47
CA ALA A 12 -0.83 15.92 -9.32
C ALA A 12 -1.72 14.76 -9.78
N ARG A 13 -2.58 14.99 -10.79
CA ARG A 13 -3.42 13.96 -11.40
C ARG A 13 -2.60 12.81 -11.97
N ARG A 14 -1.51 13.11 -12.70
CA ARG A 14 -0.61 12.10 -13.25
C ARG A 14 0.08 11.30 -12.13
N ALA A 15 0.60 11.99 -11.13
CA ALA A 15 1.27 11.33 -10.00
C ALA A 15 0.31 10.41 -9.24
N ALA A 16 -0.94 10.84 -9.02
CA ALA A 16 -1.98 10.01 -8.44
C ALA A 16 -2.25 8.77 -9.32
N ALA A 17 -2.54 8.94 -10.61
CA ALA A 17 -2.85 7.83 -11.50
C ALA A 17 -1.70 6.82 -11.63
N GLU A 18 -0.44 7.29 -11.68
CA GLU A 18 0.73 6.41 -11.74
C GLU A 18 1.10 5.76 -10.40
N GLY A 19 0.54 6.23 -9.29
CA GLY A 19 0.75 5.71 -7.93
C GLY A 19 -0.33 4.72 -7.46
N MET A 20 -1.54 4.75 -8.04
CA MET A 20 -2.57 3.76 -7.73
C MET A 20 -2.17 2.38 -8.26
N VAL A 21 -2.50 1.34 -7.50
CA VAL A 21 -2.08 -0.04 -7.77
C VAL A 21 -3.28 -0.90 -8.09
N LEU A 22 -3.29 -1.51 -9.28
CA LEU A 22 -4.25 -2.54 -9.64
C LEU A 22 -3.80 -3.86 -9.02
N LEU A 23 -4.60 -4.41 -8.11
CA LEU A 23 -4.25 -5.62 -7.34
C LEU A 23 -4.90 -6.88 -7.91
N LYS A 24 -6.09 -6.73 -8.49
CA LYS A 24 -6.85 -7.82 -9.11
C LYS A 24 -7.63 -7.29 -10.31
N ASN A 25 -7.71 -8.06 -11.39
CA ASN A 25 -8.57 -7.75 -12.54
C ASN A 25 -8.97 -9.01 -13.31
N GLU A 26 -10.06 -9.63 -12.89
CA GLU A 26 -10.66 -10.81 -13.52
C GLU A 26 -11.83 -10.43 -14.44
N HIS A 27 -12.20 -11.35 -15.31
CA HIS A 27 -13.37 -11.25 -16.22
C HIS A 27 -13.39 -9.99 -17.10
N SER A 28 -12.22 -9.41 -17.37
CA SER A 28 -12.09 -8.11 -18.03
C SER A 28 -13.03 -7.07 -17.40
N THR A 29 -12.98 -6.96 -16.08
CA THR A 29 -13.79 -6.00 -15.32
C THR A 29 -13.29 -4.58 -15.53
N LEU A 30 -11.97 -4.40 -15.58
CA LEU A 30 -11.31 -3.16 -15.97
C LEU A 30 -10.52 -3.31 -17.29
N PRO A 31 -10.46 -2.24 -18.11
CA PRO A 31 -11.15 -0.96 -17.95
C PRO A 31 -12.69 -1.08 -18.11
N LEU A 32 -13.43 -0.16 -17.50
CA LEU A 32 -14.90 -0.11 -17.50
C LEU A 32 -15.47 0.15 -18.90
N CYS A 33 -16.57 -0.53 -19.21
CA CYS A 33 -17.38 -0.26 -20.40
C CYS A 33 -18.14 1.07 -20.23
N THR A 34 -18.21 1.87 -21.29
CA THR A 34 -18.88 3.19 -21.29
C THR A 34 -20.32 3.14 -21.82
N ASP A 35 -20.76 2.01 -22.37
CA ASP A 35 -22.09 1.87 -22.97
C ASP A 35 -23.19 1.92 -21.90
N ARG A 36 -22.95 1.28 -20.76
CA ARG A 36 -23.88 1.21 -19.62
C ARG A 36 -23.37 1.99 -18.42
N PRO A 37 -24.28 2.47 -17.56
CA PRO A 37 -23.88 3.07 -16.29
C PRO A 37 -23.25 2.03 -15.35
N VAL A 38 -22.38 2.51 -14.47
CA VAL A 38 -21.94 1.77 -13.27
C VAL A 38 -22.71 2.23 -12.04
N ALA A 39 -22.89 1.34 -11.07
CA ALA A 39 -23.48 1.66 -9.78
C ALA A 39 -22.37 1.89 -8.75
N LEU A 40 -22.39 3.03 -8.06
CA LEU A 40 -21.39 3.38 -7.06
C LEU A 40 -21.94 3.12 -5.65
N PHE A 41 -21.22 2.32 -4.87
CA PHE A 41 -21.56 1.95 -3.49
C PHE A 41 -20.41 2.32 -2.55
N GLY A 42 -20.73 2.46 -1.27
CA GLY A 42 -19.77 2.95 -0.28
C GLY A 42 -19.76 4.47 -0.27
N ARG A 43 -19.91 5.06 0.92
CA ARG A 43 -20.02 6.52 1.06
C ARG A 43 -18.72 7.23 0.73
N ASP A 44 -17.57 6.56 0.89
CA ASP A 44 -16.24 7.10 0.57
C ASP A 44 -16.08 7.54 -0.90
N GLN A 45 -17.01 7.18 -1.79
CA GLN A 45 -17.11 7.77 -3.12
C GLN A 45 -17.32 9.30 -3.10
N LEU A 46 -17.99 9.83 -2.07
CA LEU A 46 -18.31 11.25 -1.89
C LEU A 46 -17.29 11.98 -1.00
N ASP A 47 -16.71 11.28 -0.01
CA ASP A 47 -15.72 11.83 0.94
C ASP A 47 -14.38 11.14 0.77
N THR A 48 -13.86 11.27 -0.44
CA THR A 48 -12.57 10.73 -0.81
C THR A 48 -11.46 11.25 0.11
N VAL A 49 -10.73 10.32 0.73
CA VAL A 49 -9.61 10.62 1.62
C VAL A 49 -8.41 11.04 0.78
N LYS A 50 -8.19 12.34 0.68
CA LYS A 50 -7.12 12.93 -0.15
C LYS A 50 -5.72 12.74 0.44
N GLY A 51 -5.62 12.53 1.75
CA GLY A 51 -4.38 12.69 2.51
C GLY A 51 -4.57 12.37 3.99
N GLY A 52 -3.45 12.26 4.71
CA GLY A 52 -3.45 12.12 6.16
C GLY A 52 -3.80 13.42 6.88
N GLY A 53 -4.05 13.31 8.18
CA GLY A 53 -4.25 14.45 9.07
C GLY A 53 -2.96 15.07 9.60
N GLY A 54 -3.12 15.89 10.64
CA GLY A 54 -2.00 16.48 11.37
C GLY A 54 -1.20 17.47 10.54
N SER A 55 0.12 17.46 10.74
CA SER A 55 1.05 18.37 10.06
C SER A 55 1.06 18.25 8.52
N ALA A 56 0.65 17.08 7.99
CA ALA A 56 0.57 16.82 6.56
C ALA A 56 -0.71 17.36 5.88
N ASN A 57 -1.70 17.85 6.66
CA ASN A 57 -2.95 18.29 6.07
C ASN A 57 -2.80 19.62 5.31
N VAL A 58 -3.11 19.58 4.02
CA VAL A 58 -3.22 20.77 3.16
C VAL A 58 -4.69 21.12 2.96
N TRP A 59 -5.04 22.38 3.20
CA TRP A 59 -6.34 22.97 2.83
C TRP A 59 -6.43 23.13 1.30
N ALA A 60 -6.52 22.00 0.59
CA ALA A 60 -6.77 21.97 -0.84
C ALA A 60 -8.25 22.21 -1.09
N VAL A 61 -8.58 23.27 -1.83
CA VAL A 61 -9.96 23.59 -2.22
C VAL A 61 -9.98 23.88 -3.72
N PRO A 62 -10.75 23.13 -4.54
CA PRO A 62 -11.55 21.94 -4.22
C PRO A 62 -10.81 20.60 -4.43
N VAL A 63 -11.29 19.53 -3.78
CA VAL A 63 -10.90 18.12 -4.03
C VAL A 63 -11.95 17.50 -4.94
N VAL A 64 -11.53 16.79 -5.99
CA VAL A 64 -12.44 16.04 -6.85
C VAL A 64 -12.71 14.68 -6.23
N SER A 65 -13.94 14.46 -5.78
CA SER A 65 -14.37 13.16 -5.23
C SER A 65 -14.32 12.04 -6.29
N PHE A 66 -14.22 10.79 -5.86
CA PHE A 66 -14.26 9.65 -6.79
C PHE A 66 -15.55 9.63 -7.61
N ALA A 67 -16.71 9.90 -7.00
CA ALA A 67 -17.98 9.97 -7.71
C ALA A 67 -17.96 11.06 -8.80
N GLU A 68 -17.50 12.27 -8.48
CA GLU A 68 -17.36 13.36 -9.48
C GLU A 68 -16.43 12.98 -10.63
N GLY A 69 -15.28 12.37 -10.31
CA GLY A 69 -14.33 11.93 -11.32
C GLY A 69 -14.94 10.95 -12.31
N ILE A 70 -15.69 9.98 -11.80
CA ILE A 70 -16.36 8.96 -12.61
C ILE A 70 -17.50 9.55 -13.44
N GLU A 71 -18.32 10.44 -12.86
CA GLU A 71 -19.39 11.16 -13.60
C GLU A 71 -18.85 12.05 -14.72
N ARG A 72 -17.64 12.61 -14.57
CA ARG A 72 -17.01 13.45 -15.61
C ARG A 72 -16.58 12.66 -16.84
N GLN A 73 -16.30 11.37 -16.72
CA GLN A 73 -15.77 10.54 -17.81
C GLN A 73 -16.72 9.46 -18.31
N GLY A 74 -17.67 9.02 -17.49
CA GLY A 74 -18.62 7.98 -17.88
C GLY A 74 -19.97 8.09 -17.20
N LYS A 75 -20.76 7.02 -17.31
CA LYS A 75 -22.15 7.00 -16.88
C LYS A 75 -22.24 6.38 -15.48
N VAL A 76 -22.94 7.06 -14.58
CA VAL A 76 -23.25 6.55 -13.24
C VAL A 76 -24.76 6.34 -13.13
N TYR A 77 -25.18 5.32 -12.38
CA TYR A 77 -26.57 5.09 -12.05
C TYR A 77 -27.10 6.20 -11.12
N ALA A 78 -27.69 7.23 -11.74
CA ALA A 78 -28.12 8.45 -11.09
C ALA A 78 -29.09 8.25 -9.91
N PRO A 79 -30.07 7.31 -9.94
CA PRO A 79 -31.00 7.14 -8.82
C PRO A 79 -30.28 6.81 -7.50
N LEU A 80 -29.31 5.90 -7.53
CA LEU A 80 -28.55 5.51 -6.34
C LEU A 80 -27.64 6.65 -5.87
N LEU A 81 -26.89 7.27 -6.78
CA LEU A 81 -25.99 8.38 -6.43
C LEU A 81 -26.76 9.57 -5.82
N ALA A 82 -27.97 9.86 -6.31
CA ALA A 82 -28.82 10.91 -5.75
C ALA A 82 -29.22 10.61 -4.30
N ARG A 83 -29.46 9.33 -3.95
CA ARG A 83 -29.78 8.94 -2.57
C ARG A 83 -28.60 9.04 -1.63
N TYR A 84 -27.42 8.60 -2.08
CA TYR A 84 -26.17 8.84 -1.36
C TYR A 84 -25.95 10.33 -1.07
N ARG A 85 -26.11 11.19 -2.08
CA ARG A 85 -25.97 12.66 -1.94
C ARG A 85 -27.00 13.27 -0.98
N ALA A 86 -28.27 12.88 -1.10
CA ALA A 86 -29.33 13.39 -0.25
C ALA A 86 -29.12 12.98 1.21
N TRP A 87 -28.69 11.74 1.45
CA TRP A 87 -28.40 11.26 2.79
C TRP A 87 -27.14 11.91 3.37
N ASP A 88 -26.06 12.05 2.60
CA ASP A 88 -24.84 12.75 3.05
C ASP A 88 -25.16 14.20 3.48
N GLU A 89 -25.92 14.93 2.67
CA GLU A 89 -26.27 16.31 3.00
C GLU A 89 -27.16 16.40 4.26
N ALA A 90 -28.10 15.47 4.42
CA ALA A 90 -28.96 15.40 5.60
C ALA A 90 -28.20 14.99 6.89
N ASN A 91 -27.03 14.34 6.77
CA ASN A 91 -26.27 13.77 7.89
C ASN A 91 -24.84 14.33 7.99
N ARG A 92 -24.57 15.49 7.40
CA ARG A 92 -23.23 16.11 7.29
C ARG A 92 -22.42 16.19 8.59
N ASP A 93 -23.07 16.25 9.74
CA ASP A 93 -22.42 16.35 11.06
C ASP A 93 -21.66 15.07 11.44
N VAL A 94 -22.11 13.93 10.91
CA VAL A 94 -21.50 12.61 11.09
C VAL A 94 -20.94 12.05 9.79
N THR A 95 -21.31 12.62 8.64
CA THR A 95 -20.84 12.17 7.33
C THR A 95 -19.74 13.03 6.71
N ARG A 96 -19.17 13.99 7.44
CA ARG A 96 -18.00 14.74 6.94
C ARG A 96 -16.91 14.80 7.99
N ARG A 97 -15.70 14.48 7.58
CA ARG A 97 -14.51 14.70 8.42
C ARG A 97 -14.35 16.21 8.63
N LYS A 98 -14.14 16.63 9.88
CA LYS A 98 -14.03 18.03 10.27
C LYS A 98 -12.63 18.56 9.99
N CYS A 99 -12.20 18.46 8.73
CA CYS A 99 -10.92 18.95 8.21
C CYS A 99 -9.69 18.13 8.61
N TYR A 100 -9.80 16.80 8.57
CA TYR A 100 -8.67 15.89 8.82
C TYR A 100 -8.02 16.20 10.17
N ARG A 101 -8.86 16.36 11.19
CA ARG A 101 -8.48 16.63 12.58
C ARG A 101 -8.19 15.34 13.33
N ARG A 102 -7.46 15.52 14.43
CA ARG A 102 -7.14 14.49 15.43
C ARG A 102 -8.31 13.56 15.81
N ASN A 103 -9.51 14.11 15.96
CA ASN A 103 -10.68 13.38 16.45
C ASN A 103 -11.65 12.99 15.34
N ASP A 104 -11.27 13.17 14.06
CA ASP A 104 -12.08 12.65 12.96
C ASP A 104 -12.01 11.12 12.97
N PRO A 105 -13.15 10.44 12.75
CA PRO A 105 -13.17 8.99 12.80
C PRO A 105 -12.43 8.39 11.60
N VAL A 106 -11.86 7.19 11.81
CA VAL A 106 -11.09 6.45 10.81
C VAL A 106 -11.99 6.09 9.61
N SER A 107 -13.13 5.46 9.88
CA SER A 107 -14.24 5.26 8.94
C SER A 107 -15.44 6.12 9.36
N LEU A 108 -16.41 6.26 8.47
CA LEU A 108 -17.62 7.02 8.76
C LEU A 108 -18.86 6.15 8.53
N PRO A 109 -20.03 6.54 9.06
CA PRO A 109 -21.25 5.80 8.83
C PRO A 109 -21.57 5.64 7.33
N GLU A 110 -21.96 4.44 6.96
CA GLU A 110 -22.40 4.06 5.61
C GLU A 110 -23.87 4.44 5.38
N TYR A 111 -24.27 4.68 4.14
CA TYR A 111 -25.67 4.89 3.78
C TYR A 111 -26.46 3.60 4.04
N PRO A 112 -27.59 3.64 4.79
CA PRO A 112 -28.41 2.46 5.08
C PRO A 112 -29.22 2.05 3.85
N ILE A 113 -28.53 1.49 2.87
CA ILE A 113 -29.08 1.04 1.61
C ILE A 113 -29.91 -0.23 1.78
N THR A 114 -30.99 -0.32 1.01
CA THR A 114 -31.91 -1.46 0.99
C THR A 114 -31.54 -2.46 -0.11
N GLU A 115 -31.88 -3.74 0.08
CA GLU A 115 -31.71 -4.76 -0.97
C GLU A 115 -32.47 -4.40 -2.26
N ARG A 116 -33.59 -3.68 -2.15
CA ARG A 116 -34.31 -3.18 -3.32
C ARG A 116 -33.48 -2.18 -4.12
N GLU A 117 -32.82 -1.23 -3.46
CA GLU A 117 -31.95 -0.26 -4.16
C GLU A 117 -30.76 -0.95 -4.85
N VAL A 118 -30.18 -1.97 -4.21
CA VAL A 118 -29.11 -2.79 -4.82
C VAL A 118 -29.64 -3.54 -6.04
N SER A 119 -30.79 -4.20 -5.93
CA SER A 119 -31.42 -4.95 -7.03
C SER A 119 -31.83 -4.04 -8.19
N ASP A 120 -32.39 -2.86 -7.91
CA ASP A 120 -32.79 -1.88 -8.94
C ASP A 120 -31.55 -1.36 -9.70
N ALA A 121 -30.44 -1.14 -8.99
CA ALA A 121 -29.17 -0.77 -9.61
C ALA A 121 -28.57 -1.91 -10.45
N ALA A 122 -28.59 -3.16 -9.95
CA ALA A 122 -28.10 -4.33 -10.67
C ALA A 122 -28.89 -4.64 -11.95
N ALA A 123 -30.18 -4.30 -12.00
CA ALA A 123 -30.98 -4.41 -13.22
C ALA A 123 -30.53 -3.40 -14.30
N ALA A 124 -29.98 -2.25 -13.91
CA ALA A 124 -29.55 -1.19 -14.79
C ALA A 124 -28.04 -1.24 -15.14
N CYS A 125 -27.22 -1.83 -14.28
CA CYS A 125 -25.76 -1.78 -14.34
C CYS A 125 -25.17 -3.19 -14.30
N ASP A 126 -24.21 -3.48 -15.19
CA ASP A 126 -23.47 -4.75 -15.14
C ASP A 126 -22.38 -4.75 -14.07
N THR A 127 -21.81 -3.57 -13.78
CA THR A 127 -20.68 -3.40 -12.84
C THR A 127 -21.07 -2.51 -11.66
N ALA A 128 -20.78 -2.98 -10.45
CA ALA A 128 -20.73 -2.20 -9.23
C ALA A 128 -19.29 -1.74 -8.93
N VAL A 129 -19.13 -0.51 -8.48
CA VAL A 129 -17.88 0.01 -7.91
C VAL A 129 -18.13 0.28 -6.43
N PHE A 130 -17.45 -0.47 -5.57
CA PHE A 130 -17.59 -0.41 -4.13
C PHE A 130 -16.37 0.29 -3.52
N PHE A 131 -16.57 1.36 -2.76
CA PHE A 131 -15.50 2.13 -2.15
C PHE A 131 -15.38 1.81 -0.66
N ILE A 132 -14.16 1.55 -0.20
CA ILE A 132 -13.81 1.52 1.24
C ILE A 132 -12.74 2.58 1.48
N GLY A 133 -13.04 3.52 2.37
CA GLY A 133 -12.12 4.56 2.80
C GLY A 133 -11.67 4.41 4.24
N ARG A 134 -10.40 4.73 4.50
CA ARG A 134 -9.85 4.85 5.85
C ARG A 134 -9.09 6.15 5.97
N TYR A 135 -9.13 6.73 7.16
CA TYR A 135 -8.40 7.93 7.50
C TYR A 135 -7.42 7.64 8.63
N ALA A 136 -6.22 8.22 8.54
CA ALA A 136 -5.22 8.18 9.59
C ALA A 136 -4.59 9.56 9.78
N THR A 137 -4.07 9.80 10.98
CA THR A 137 -3.46 11.08 11.36
C THR A 137 -2.34 10.87 12.37
N GLU A 138 -1.41 11.81 12.37
CA GLU A 138 -0.36 11.92 13.37
C GLU A 138 -0.91 11.76 14.80
N HIS A 139 -0.16 11.08 15.67
CA HIS A 139 -0.48 10.71 17.06
C HIS A 139 -1.43 9.53 17.25
N PHE A 140 -1.93 8.89 16.18
CA PHE A 140 -2.83 7.73 16.29
C PHE A 140 -2.41 6.62 15.36
N ASP A 141 -2.28 5.43 15.93
CA ASP A 141 -2.12 4.19 15.19
C ASP A 141 -3.49 3.59 14.91
N LEU A 142 -3.65 2.98 13.73
CA LEU A 142 -4.84 2.21 13.40
C LEU A 142 -4.91 0.97 14.30
N ARG A 143 -6.10 0.67 14.79
CA ARG A 143 -6.36 -0.46 15.67
C ARG A 143 -6.87 -1.65 14.87
N ASP A 144 -6.58 -2.84 15.37
CA ASP A 144 -7.05 -4.10 14.80
C ASP A 144 -8.52 -4.38 15.19
N VAL A 145 -9.43 -3.52 14.72
CA VAL A 145 -10.87 -3.56 15.03
C VAL A 145 -11.73 -3.31 13.79
N PRO A 146 -13.00 -3.78 13.77
CA PRO A 146 -13.94 -3.47 12.70
C PRO A 146 -14.11 -1.96 12.47
N GLY A 147 -14.06 -1.55 11.20
CA GLY A 147 -14.13 -0.14 10.79
C GLY A 147 -12.78 0.59 10.77
N GLU A 148 -11.69 -0.06 11.21
CA GLU A 148 -10.31 0.45 11.10
C GLU A 148 -9.47 -0.47 10.22
N TYR A 149 -8.55 -1.24 10.81
CA TYR A 149 -7.77 -2.23 10.06
C TYR A 149 -8.66 -3.33 9.46
N ARG A 150 -9.77 -3.69 10.14
CA ARG A 150 -10.74 -4.67 9.64
C ARG A 150 -11.93 -3.97 8.99
N ILE A 151 -12.59 -4.63 8.06
CA ILE A 151 -13.87 -4.18 7.50
C ILE A 151 -14.94 -4.05 8.61
N SER A 152 -15.82 -3.05 8.55
CA SER A 152 -16.94 -2.93 9.49
C SER A 152 -18.03 -3.95 9.17
N ALA A 153 -18.93 -4.19 10.13
CA ALA A 153 -20.06 -5.09 9.90
C ALA A 153 -21.02 -4.54 8.81
N GLU A 154 -21.22 -3.23 8.77
CA GLU A 154 -22.06 -2.54 7.78
C GLU A 154 -21.44 -2.62 6.38
N GLU A 155 -20.13 -2.37 6.26
CA GLU A 155 -19.39 -2.48 5.00
C GLU A 155 -19.42 -3.91 4.47
N GLN A 156 -19.18 -4.90 5.35
CA GLN A 156 -19.21 -6.31 4.98
C GLN A 156 -20.59 -6.75 4.51
N ALA A 157 -21.64 -6.38 5.26
CA ALA A 157 -23.02 -6.73 4.92
C ALA A 157 -23.41 -6.14 3.56
N LEU A 158 -23.01 -4.89 3.29
CA LEU A 158 -23.29 -4.25 2.01
C LEU A 158 -22.49 -4.87 0.87
N LEU A 159 -21.18 -5.11 1.03
CA LEU A 159 -20.38 -5.72 -0.03
C LEU A 159 -20.86 -7.14 -0.36
N THR A 160 -21.28 -7.91 0.65
CA THR A 160 -21.92 -9.22 0.46
C THR A 160 -23.20 -9.10 -0.37
N LEU A 161 -24.02 -8.08 -0.11
CA LEU A 161 -25.23 -7.82 -0.87
C LEU A 161 -24.93 -7.40 -2.31
N VAL A 162 -23.95 -6.50 -2.52
CA VAL A 162 -23.53 -6.05 -3.85
C VAL A 162 -23.00 -7.22 -4.68
N THR A 163 -22.07 -8.01 -4.13
CA THR A 163 -21.47 -9.17 -4.84
C THR A 163 -22.48 -10.25 -5.19
N LYS A 164 -23.57 -10.38 -4.41
CA LYS A 164 -24.68 -11.30 -4.72
C LYS A 164 -25.53 -10.85 -5.93
N HIS A 165 -25.70 -9.54 -6.13
CA HIS A 165 -26.64 -8.99 -7.13
C HIS A 165 -25.96 -8.57 -8.44
N PHE A 166 -24.69 -8.17 -8.40
CA PHE A 166 -23.97 -7.66 -9.58
C PHE A 166 -23.18 -8.74 -10.30
N LYS A 167 -23.08 -8.62 -11.63
CA LYS A 167 -22.27 -9.54 -12.46
C LYS A 167 -20.78 -9.30 -12.30
N LYS A 168 -20.39 -8.04 -12.07
CA LYS A 168 -19.01 -7.61 -11.87
C LYS A 168 -18.95 -6.64 -10.69
N THR A 169 -18.02 -6.87 -9.76
CA THR A 169 -17.78 -6.00 -8.62
C THR A 169 -16.32 -5.55 -8.61
N LEU A 170 -16.10 -4.25 -8.68
CA LEU A 170 -14.82 -3.60 -8.47
C LEU A 170 -14.76 -3.05 -7.04
N LEU A 171 -13.74 -3.43 -6.28
CA LEU A 171 -13.41 -2.85 -4.99
C LEU A 171 -12.33 -1.77 -5.13
N VAL A 172 -12.63 -0.56 -4.66
CA VAL A 172 -11.67 0.55 -4.60
C VAL A 172 -11.30 0.82 -3.15
N LEU A 173 -10.03 0.62 -2.81
CA LEU A 173 -9.47 0.80 -1.48
C LEU A 173 -8.77 2.17 -1.39
N ASN A 174 -9.35 3.11 -0.65
CA ASN A 174 -8.78 4.42 -0.37
C ASN A 174 -8.27 4.48 1.07
N LEU A 175 -7.08 3.93 1.25
CA LEU A 175 -6.51 3.65 2.56
C LEU A 175 -5.19 4.40 2.75
N PRO A 176 -4.85 4.83 3.98
CA PRO A 176 -3.58 5.44 4.31
C PRO A 176 -2.45 4.40 4.48
N GLY A 177 -2.83 3.13 4.60
CA GLY A 177 -1.98 1.96 4.78
C GLY A 177 -2.81 0.70 4.49
N LEU A 178 -2.30 -0.46 4.87
CA LEU A 178 -2.92 -1.75 4.55
C LEU A 178 -4.12 -2.04 5.47
N MET A 179 -5.05 -2.88 5.00
CA MET A 179 -6.19 -3.38 5.78
C MET A 179 -6.28 -4.90 5.68
N ASP A 180 -6.97 -5.56 6.61
CA ASP A 180 -7.32 -6.97 6.47
C ASP A 180 -8.21 -7.18 5.23
N LEU A 181 -7.86 -8.16 4.40
CA LEU A 181 -8.59 -8.53 3.19
C LEU A 181 -9.25 -9.91 3.28
N SER A 182 -9.20 -10.58 4.44
CA SER A 182 -9.80 -11.91 4.64
C SER A 182 -11.30 -11.95 4.30
N PHE A 183 -11.99 -10.82 4.44
CA PHE A 183 -13.40 -10.67 4.13
C PHE A 183 -13.77 -10.99 2.67
N LEU A 184 -12.80 -10.89 1.75
CA LEU A 184 -12.98 -11.20 0.33
C LEU A 184 -13.28 -12.68 0.07
N GLU A 185 -12.97 -13.58 1.01
CA GLU A 185 -13.39 -14.99 0.91
C GLU A 185 -14.91 -15.14 0.91
N ALA A 186 -15.61 -14.32 1.69
CA ALA A 186 -17.07 -14.36 1.82
C ALA A 186 -17.79 -13.52 0.74
N CYS A 187 -17.14 -12.47 0.23
CA CYS A 187 -17.68 -11.59 -0.81
C CYS A 187 -16.60 -11.30 -1.88
N PRO A 188 -16.32 -12.27 -2.76
CA PRO A 188 -15.27 -12.13 -3.76
C PRO A 188 -15.59 -11.02 -4.75
N THR A 189 -14.58 -10.23 -5.09
CA THR A 189 -14.66 -9.14 -6.06
C THR A 189 -13.83 -9.48 -7.30
N ASP A 190 -14.27 -9.01 -8.47
CA ASP A 190 -13.61 -9.30 -9.74
C ASP A 190 -12.38 -8.44 -9.96
N ALA A 191 -12.38 -7.22 -9.43
CA ALA A 191 -11.25 -6.31 -9.52
C ALA A 191 -11.02 -5.58 -8.19
N ILE A 192 -9.76 -5.25 -7.92
CA ILE A 192 -9.35 -4.52 -6.71
C ILE A 192 -8.33 -3.46 -7.13
N LEU A 193 -8.58 -2.22 -6.74
CA LEU A 193 -7.70 -1.08 -6.99
C LEU A 193 -7.40 -0.35 -5.68
N TYR A 194 -6.12 -0.25 -5.34
CA TYR A 194 -5.63 0.49 -4.18
C TYR A 194 -5.18 1.89 -4.60
N THR A 195 -5.76 2.92 -3.97
CA THR A 195 -5.53 4.32 -4.37
C THR A 195 -4.52 5.06 -3.51
N GLY A 196 -4.13 4.49 -2.36
CA GLY A 196 -3.42 5.23 -1.33
C GLY A 196 -4.20 6.48 -0.92
N LEU A 197 -3.51 7.61 -0.80
CA LEU A 197 -4.10 8.93 -0.53
C LEU A 197 -3.77 9.89 -1.69
N PRO A 198 -4.60 9.95 -2.75
CA PRO A 198 -4.23 10.49 -4.06
C PRO A 198 -4.32 12.03 -4.21
N GLY A 199 -4.48 12.78 -3.12
CA GLY A 199 -4.52 14.24 -3.16
C GLY A 199 -5.80 14.81 -3.78
N MET A 200 -5.73 16.06 -4.25
CA MET A 200 -6.92 16.83 -4.68
C MET A 200 -7.51 16.39 -6.03
N GLU A 201 -6.73 15.72 -6.88
CA GLU A 201 -7.18 15.23 -8.20
C GLU A 201 -7.63 13.76 -8.15
N ALA A 202 -7.89 13.23 -6.95
CA ALA A 202 -8.22 11.84 -6.67
C ALA A 202 -9.22 11.22 -7.66
N GLY A 203 -10.40 11.81 -7.78
CA GLY A 203 -11.46 11.32 -8.67
C GLY A 203 -11.07 11.34 -10.14
N ASN A 204 -10.46 12.44 -10.58
CA ASN A 204 -10.03 12.60 -11.96
C ASN A 204 -8.96 11.56 -12.34
N ALA A 205 -8.02 11.26 -11.44
CA ALA A 205 -6.98 10.26 -11.61
C ALA A 205 -7.52 8.83 -11.57
N LEU A 206 -8.43 8.53 -10.63
CA LEU A 206 -9.10 7.23 -10.57
C LEU A 206 -9.87 6.97 -11.87
N ALA A 207 -10.67 7.94 -12.32
CA ALA A 207 -11.46 7.81 -13.55
C ALA A 207 -10.60 7.55 -14.78
N ASP A 208 -9.39 8.14 -14.86
CA ASP A 208 -8.46 7.85 -15.96
C ASP A 208 -8.06 6.38 -16.03
N LEU A 209 -7.82 5.76 -14.86
CA LEU A 209 -7.53 4.33 -14.77
C LEU A 209 -8.77 3.50 -15.07
N LEU A 210 -9.90 3.84 -14.46
CA LEU A 210 -11.13 3.06 -14.61
C LEU A 210 -11.59 2.99 -16.06
N TYR A 211 -11.49 4.08 -16.82
CA TYR A 211 -11.88 4.11 -18.23
C TYR A 211 -10.73 3.88 -19.22
N GLY A 212 -9.52 3.58 -18.71
CA GLY A 212 -8.38 3.19 -19.53
C GLY A 212 -7.76 4.31 -20.37
N SER A 213 -8.01 5.58 -20.04
CA SER A 213 -7.24 6.70 -20.60
C SER A 213 -5.79 6.71 -20.09
N VAL A 214 -5.58 6.13 -18.91
CA VAL A 214 -4.27 5.78 -18.36
C VAL A 214 -4.28 4.31 -17.97
N THR A 215 -3.22 3.59 -18.31
CA THR A 215 -3.03 2.19 -17.90
C THR A 215 -2.37 2.13 -16.51
N PRO A 216 -2.89 1.32 -15.57
CA PRO A 216 -2.27 1.13 -14.25
C PRO A 216 -0.81 0.69 -14.35
N CYS A 217 0.03 1.33 -13.55
CA CYS A 217 1.47 1.08 -13.49
C CYS A 217 2.09 1.34 -12.12
N GLY A 218 1.27 1.56 -11.08
CA GLY A 218 1.73 1.61 -9.70
C GLY A 218 2.12 0.20 -9.20
N LYS A 219 3.05 0.15 -8.25
CA LYS A 219 3.50 -1.07 -7.58
C LYS A 219 3.46 -0.83 -6.06
N LEU A 220 3.14 -1.87 -5.29
CA LEU A 220 3.05 -1.78 -3.83
C LEU A 220 4.42 -1.45 -3.22
N PRO A 221 4.50 -0.44 -2.34
CA PRO A 221 5.72 -0.14 -1.58
C PRO A 221 5.86 -1.00 -0.31
N ASP A 222 4.84 -1.78 0.05
CA ASP A 222 4.79 -2.61 1.24
C ASP A 222 4.27 -4.02 0.90
N THR A 223 4.61 -5.00 1.72
CA THR A 223 4.07 -6.36 1.62
C THR A 223 2.70 -6.41 2.29
N TRP A 224 1.70 -6.96 1.60
CA TRP A 224 0.35 -7.17 2.14
C TRP A 224 0.23 -8.59 2.69
N ALA A 225 0.33 -8.73 4.01
CA ALA A 225 0.16 -10.01 4.70
C ALA A 225 -1.32 -10.37 4.90
N SER A 226 -1.60 -11.64 5.22
CA SER A 226 -2.96 -12.15 5.42
C SER A 226 -3.61 -11.59 6.68
N THR A 227 -2.88 -11.56 7.79
CA THR A 227 -3.36 -11.02 9.06
C THR A 227 -2.33 -10.05 9.66
N LEU A 228 -2.77 -9.23 10.62
CA LEU A 228 -1.87 -8.32 11.32
C LEU A 228 -0.76 -9.06 12.10
N ALA A 229 -1.06 -10.28 12.58
CA ALA A 229 -0.12 -11.08 13.36
C ALA A 229 1.01 -11.68 12.50
N ASP A 230 0.86 -11.73 11.18
CA ASP A 230 1.86 -12.27 10.26
C ASP A 230 3.03 -11.30 10.02
N TYR A 231 2.86 -10.01 10.36
CA TYR A 231 3.95 -9.05 10.25
C TYR A 231 5.02 -9.32 11.32
N PRO A 232 6.32 -9.30 10.97
CA PRO A 232 7.39 -9.63 11.90
C PRO A 232 7.56 -8.59 13.02
N SER A 233 7.09 -7.36 12.79
CA SER A 233 7.06 -6.28 13.78
C SER A 233 5.82 -6.31 14.67
N HIS A 234 4.86 -7.23 14.44
CA HIS A 234 3.71 -7.38 15.32
C HIS A 234 4.20 -7.71 16.72
N SER A 235 3.80 -6.88 17.68
CA SER A 235 4.32 -6.94 19.04
C SER A 235 3.29 -6.44 20.04
N GLU A 236 3.29 -7.07 21.22
CA GLU A 236 2.54 -6.56 22.38
C GLU A 236 3.22 -5.32 23.01
N ASP A 237 4.43 -4.96 22.57
CA ASP A 237 5.18 -3.80 23.06
C ASP A 237 4.59 -2.46 22.55
N PHE A 238 3.70 -2.46 21.55
CA PHE A 238 3.04 -1.24 21.05
C PHE A 238 2.18 -0.59 22.14
N GLY A 239 2.25 0.73 22.27
CA GLY A 239 1.59 1.49 23.33
C GLY A 239 2.31 1.47 24.69
N THR A 240 3.46 0.79 24.80
CA THR A 240 4.32 0.85 25.98
C THR A 240 5.36 1.98 25.86
N ASN A 241 6.17 2.18 26.91
CA ASN A 241 7.27 3.15 26.90
C ASN A 241 8.55 2.63 26.21
N ARG A 242 8.55 1.39 25.72
CA ARG A 242 9.71 0.77 25.09
C ARG A 242 9.28 -0.28 24.06
N ILE A 243 9.58 -0.04 22.79
CA ILE A 243 9.38 -0.99 21.71
C ILE A 243 10.70 -1.70 21.41
N VAL A 244 10.69 -3.04 21.42
CA VAL A 244 11.86 -3.86 21.06
C VAL A 244 11.68 -4.38 19.64
N TYR A 245 12.62 -4.04 18.76
CA TYR A 245 12.63 -4.44 17.35
C TYR A 245 13.24 -5.84 17.26
N ARG A 246 12.43 -6.86 17.51
CA ARG A 246 12.85 -8.27 17.59
C ARG A 246 13.13 -8.87 16.23
N GLU A 247 12.45 -8.36 15.20
CA GLU A 247 12.62 -8.72 13.80
C GLU A 247 13.99 -8.33 13.23
N GLY A 248 14.69 -7.38 13.86
CA GLY A 248 16.01 -6.94 13.43
C GLY A 248 15.98 -6.42 11.98
N ILE A 249 16.74 -7.04 11.09
CA ILE A 249 16.82 -6.66 9.67
C ILE A 249 15.69 -7.28 8.81
N TYR A 250 14.90 -8.19 9.39
CA TYR A 250 13.81 -8.90 8.71
C TYR A 250 12.51 -8.11 8.80
N MET A 251 12.47 -6.95 8.14
CA MET A 251 11.28 -6.10 8.05
C MET A 251 10.64 -6.20 6.67
N GLY A 252 9.30 -6.35 6.62
CA GLY A 252 8.53 -6.47 5.38
C GLY A 252 8.99 -7.68 4.54
N TYR A 253 9.12 -7.49 3.22
CA TYR A 253 9.51 -8.58 2.30
C TYR A 253 10.81 -9.30 2.69
N ARG A 254 11.74 -8.64 3.40
CA ARG A 254 12.95 -9.31 3.91
C ARG A 254 12.61 -10.48 4.82
N TYR A 255 11.56 -10.38 5.63
CA TYR A 255 11.06 -11.49 6.44
C TYR A 255 10.32 -12.51 5.59
N PHE A 256 9.29 -12.08 4.85
CA PHE A 256 8.41 -12.98 4.11
C PHE A 256 9.19 -13.83 3.09
N ASP A 257 10.10 -13.21 2.32
CA ASP A 257 10.88 -13.90 1.30
C ASP A 257 11.95 -14.84 1.89
N THR A 258 12.56 -14.45 3.03
CA THR A 258 13.63 -15.25 3.66
C THR A 258 13.07 -16.51 4.31
N PHE A 259 11.93 -16.39 4.99
CA PHE A 259 11.33 -17.48 5.74
C PHE A 259 10.21 -18.20 4.97
N GLY A 260 9.94 -17.80 3.71
CA GLY A 260 8.95 -18.45 2.86
C GLY A 260 7.52 -18.35 3.38
N GLN A 261 7.16 -17.19 3.92
CA GLN A 261 5.84 -16.93 4.48
C GLN A 261 4.86 -16.50 3.39
N ASP A 262 3.61 -16.94 3.48
CA ASP A 262 2.56 -16.57 2.55
C ASP A 262 2.18 -15.10 2.68
N VAL A 263 1.85 -14.48 1.56
CA VAL A 263 1.41 -13.08 1.47
C VAL A 263 0.20 -12.98 0.55
N VAL A 264 -0.67 -12.01 0.82
CA VAL A 264 -1.79 -11.69 -0.08
C VAL A 264 -1.26 -10.99 -1.33
N PHE A 265 -0.42 -9.98 -1.15
CA PHE A 265 0.27 -9.29 -2.24
C PHE A 265 1.73 -9.01 -1.84
N PRO A 266 2.73 -9.44 -2.63
CA PRO A 266 4.12 -9.22 -2.30
C PRO A 266 4.53 -7.74 -2.49
N PHE A 267 5.66 -7.37 -1.89
CA PHE A 267 6.30 -6.08 -2.16
C PHE A 267 6.58 -5.92 -3.65
N GLY A 268 6.37 -4.72 -4.19
CA GLY A 268 6.61 -4.44 -5.60
C GLY A 268 5.54 -4.99 -6.55
N PHE A 269 4.46 -5.59 -6.05
CA PHE A 269 3.37 -6.12 -6.86
C PHE A 269 2.46 -5.02 -7.42
N GLY A 270 1.94 -5.23 -8.63
CA GLY A 270 0.94 -4.35 -9.24
C GLY A 270 0.70 -4.73 -10.70
N LEU A 271 -0.57 -4.92 -11.05
CA LEU A 271 -1.00 -5.32 -12.39
C LEU A 271 -1.07 -4.12 -13.34
N SER A 272 -1.21 -4.45 -14.62
CA SER A 272 -1.44 -3.50 -15.72
C SER A 272 -2.58 -4.01 -16.59
N TYR A 273 -3.05 -3.20 -17.56
CA TYR A 273 -3.98 -3.67 -18.60
C TYR A 273 -3.26 -4.37 -19.76
N THR A 274 -1.93 -4.37 -19.75
CA THR A 274 -1.09 -5.00 -20.76
C THR A 274 -0.06 -5.91 -20.10
N ASP A 275 0.52 -6.80 -20.90
CA ASP A 275 1.54 -7.74 -20.47
C ASP A 275 2.92 -7.32 -20.98
N PHE A 276 3.96 -7.54 -20.18
CA PHE A 276 5.34 -7.22 -20.53
C PHE A 276 6.21 -8.48 -20.50
N SER A 277 7.20 -8.53 -21.40
CA SER A 277 8.28 -9.51 -21.32
C SER A 277 9.61 -8.84 -21.03
N TYR A 278 10.47 -9.56 -20.34
CA TYR A 278 11.78 -9.10 -19.90
C TYR A 278 12.86 -9.94 -20.56
N ASP A 279 13.84 -9.26 -21.15
CA ASP A 279 15.06 -9.86 -21.66
C ASP A 279 16.25 -9.24 -20.93
N VAL A 280 16.80 -10.00 -19.98
CA VAL A 280 17.91 -9.57 -19.13
C VAL A 280 19.20 -9.73 -19.91
N LEU A 281 19.85 -8.60 -20.21
CA LEU A 281 21.14 -8.59 -20.89
C LEU A 281 22.27 -8.93 -19.90
N PRO A 282 23.46 -9.33 -20.38
CA PRO A 282 24.58 -9.64 -19.51
C PRO A 282 24.89 -8.50 -18.52
N VAL A 283 24.91 -8.85 -17.24
CA VAL A 283 25.29 -7.95 -16.15
C VAL A 283 26.79 -7.72 -16.21
N THR A 284 27.19 -6.45 -16.12
CA THR A 284 28.61 -6.07 -16.05
C THR A 284 28.91 -5.50 -14.68
N VAL A 285 30.12 -5.75 -14.18
CA VAL A 285 30.60 -5.18 -12.92
C VAL A 285 31.92 -4.47 -13.20
N GLU A 286 31.98 -3.18 -12.91
CA GLU A 286 33.18 -2.36 -13.04
C GLU A 286 33.47 -1.72 -11.68
N ASN A 287 34.62 -2.05 -11.09
CA ASN A 287 34.95 -1.70 -9.70
C ASN A 287 33.87 -2.22 -8.72
N THR A 288 33.09 -1.32 -8.12
CA THR A 288 31.99 -1.64 -7.21
C THR A 288 30.62 -1.48 -7.85
N VAL A 289 30.53 -1.06 -9.12
CA VAL A 289 29.25 -0.76 -9.77
C VAL A 289 28.81 -1.93 -10.65
N ALA A 290 27.73 -2.58 -10.27
CA ALA A 290 27.01 -3.53 -11.11
C ALA A 290 26.03 -2.78 -12.02
N THR A 291 26.03 -3.08 -13.32
CA THR A 291 25.11 -2.52 -14.31
C THR A 291 24.21 -3.63 -14.85
N VAL A 292 22.92 -3.55 -14.54
CA VAL A 292 21.89 -4.46 -15.03
C VAL A 292 21.11 -3.75 -16.14
N ARG A 293 21.04 -4.37 -17.31
CA ARG A 293 20.26 -3.87 -18.45
C ARG A 293 19.15 -4.84 -18.77
N VAL A 294 17.93 -4.34 -18.84
CA VAL A 294 16.75 -5.17 -19.12
C VAL A 294 15.98 -4.54 -20.27
N ARG A 295 15.83 -5.31 -21.35
CA ARG A 295 14.93 -4.94 -22.44
C ARG A 295 13.53 -5.38 -22.07
N VAL A 296 12.64 -4.40 -21.91
CA VAL A 296 11.23 -4.58 -21.64
C VAL A 296 10.47 -4.40 -22.94
N THR A 297 9.59 -5.34 -23.27
CA THR A 297 8.72 -5.28 -24.45
C THR A 297 7.27 -5.36 -24.03
N ASN A 298 6.44 -4.42 -24.46
CA ASN A 298 4.99 -4.49 -24.29
C ASN A 298 4.42 -5.51 -25.29
N ARG A 299 3.78 -6.58 -24.80
CA ARG A 299 3.22 -7.66 -25.63
C ARG A 299 1.70 -7.66 -25.69
N GLY A 300 1.04 -6.87 -24.87
CA GLY A 300 -0.42 -6.79 -24.85
C GLY A 300 -0.95 -5.74 -25.82
N LYS A 301 -2.22 -5.36 -25.60
CA LYS A 301 -3.01 -4.53 -26.52
C LYS A 301 -3.07 -3.06 -26.10
N TYR A 302 -2.71 -2.75 -24.86
CA TYR A 302 -2.76 -1.39 -24.33
C TYR A 302 -1.35 -0.82 -24.25
N SER A 303 -1.20 0.48 -24.50
CA SER A 303 0.03 1.17 -24.13
C SER A 303 0.17 1.14 -22.60
N GLY A 304 1.39 0.94 -22.10
CA GLY A 304 1.61 0.81 -20.66
C GLY A 304 3.04 1.14 -20.24
N ARG A 305 3.25 1.27 -18.93
CA ARG A 305 4.56 1.42 -18.32
C ARG A 305 4.81 0.24 -17.40
N GLU A 306 6.06 -0.20 -17.33
CA GLU A 306 6.47 -1.28 -16.45
C GLU A 306 7.61 -0.82 -15.53
N VAL A 307 7.65 -1.35 -14.31
CA VAL A 307 8.70 -1.09 -13.32
C VAL A 307 9.59 -2.33 -13.23
N VAL A 308 10.84 -2.20 -13.68
CA VAL A 308 11.87 -3.23 -13.47
C VAL A 308 12.48 -3.03 -12.09
N GLN A 309 12.36 -4.03 -11.23
CA GLN A 309 12.96 -4.05 -9.89
C GLN A 309 14.15 -5.01 -9.90
N CYS A 310 15.31 -4.55 -9.44
CA CYS A 310 16.50 -5.38 -9.27
C CYS A 310 16.70 -5.69 -7.79
N TYR A 311 16.90 -6.97 -7.50
CA TYR A 311 17.13 -7.47 -6.15
C TYR A 311 18.52 -8.10 -6.06
N LEU A 312 19.19 -7.86 -4.94
CA LEU A 312 20.51 -8.39 -4.65
C LEU A 312 20.40 -9.45 -3.55
N SER A 313 20.99 -10.61 -3.79
CA SER A 313 21.19 -11.67 -2.80
C SER A 313 22.65 -11.75 -2.42
N VAL A 314 22.94 -11.78 -1.12
CA VAL A 314 24.30 -11.99 -0.61
C VAL A 314 24.54 -13.49 -0.51
N PRO A 315 25.69 -14.02 -0.95
CA PRO A 315 26.03 -15.42 -0.75
C PRO A 315 26.05 -15.80 0.73
N ASP A 316 25.81 -17.08 1.02
CA ASP A 316 25.89 -17.60 2.38
C ASP A 316 27.25 -17.27 3.01
N GLY A 317 27.23 -16.79 4.25
CA GLY A 317 28.40 -16.36 4.99
C GLY A 317 28.22 -16.51 6.49
N THR A 318 29.07 -15.85 7.27
CA THR A 318 29.00 -15.90 8.75
C THR A 318 27.94 -14.97 9.34
N LEU A 319 27.43 -14.03 8.54
CA LEU A 319 26.39 -13.10 8.95
C LEU A 319 25.06 -13.61 8.41
N ASP A 320 24.04 -13.54 9.26
CA ASP A 320 22.67 -13.77 8.86
C ASP A 320 22.18 -12.62 7.97
N GLN A 321 21.51 -12.93 6.86
CA GLN A 321 21.13 -11.96 5.81
C GLN A 321 19.73 -12.28 5.25
N PRO A 322 18.95 -11.25 4.85
CA PRO A 322 17.77 -11.45 4.04
C PRO A 322 18.10 -12.17 2.73
N ARG A 323 17.20 -13.03 2.29
CA ARG A 323 17.28 -13.72 0.99
C ARG A 323 17.57 -12.75 -0.15
N GLN A 324 16.91 -11.59 -0.12
CA GLN A 324 17.11 -10.54 -1.11
C GLN A 324 16.82 -9.14 -0.56
N VAL A 325 17.42 -8.13 -1.18
CA VAL A 325 17.16 -6.71 -0.92
C VAL A 325 16.99 -5.96 -2.25
N LEU A 326 15.99 -5.09 -2.34
CA LEU A 326 15.81 -4.19 -3.49
C LEU A 326 17.05 -3.29 -3.60
N CYS A 327 17.75 -3.38 -4.73
CA CYS A 327 19.01 -2.66 -4.95
C CYS A 327 18.92 -1.56 -6.00
N GLY A 328 17.81 -1.51 -6.75
CA GLY A 328 17.49 -0.43 -7.66
C GLY A 328 16.23 -0.75 -8.46
N PHE A 329 15.63 0.26 -9.07
CA PHE A 329 14.50 0.07 -9.96
C PHE A 329 14.47 1.16 -11.03
N GLU A 330 13.90 0.84 -12.18
CA GLU A 330 13.67 1.79 -13.26
C GLU A 330 12.27 1.57 -13.84
N LYS A 331 11.62 2.66 -14.25
CA LYS A 331 10.29 2.62 -14.87
C LYS A 331 10.41 3.02 -16.34
N THR A 332 9.82 2.23 -17.22
CA THR A 332 9.83 2.51 -18.65
C THR A 332 9.10 3.82 -18.98
N ALA A 333 9.41 4.38 -20.14
CA ALA A 333 8.51 5.21 -20.92
C ALA A 333 7.15 4.52 -21.15
N LEU A 334 6.19 5.26 -21.69
CA LEU A 334 4.92 4.69 -22.10
C LEU A 334 5.15 3.91 -23.40
N LEU A 335 5.17 2.58 -23.30
CA LEU A 335 5.41 1.70 -24.44
C LEU A 335 4.09 1.39 -25.13
N ALA A 336 4.00 1.68 -26.42
CA ALA A 336 2.93 1.18 -27.27
C ALA A 336 2.98 -0.36 -27.40
N PRO A 337 1.89 -1.03 -27.82
CA PRO A 337 1.94 -2.45 -28.15
C PRO A 337 3.10 -2.78 -29.08
N THR A 338 3.84 -3.85 -28.77
CA THR A 338 5.08 -4.31 -29.44
C THR A 338 6.33 -3.44 -29.26
N GLU A 339 6.20 -2.23 -28.71
CA GLU A 339 7.34 -1.35 -28.44
C GLU A 339 8.23 -1.93 -27.33
N SER A 340 9.52 -1.63 -27.42
CA SER A 340 10.52 -2.06 -26.43
C SER A 340 11.41 -0.91 -25.98
N GLU A 341 11.80 -0.94 -24.72
CA GLU A 341 12.79 -0.04 -24.14
C GLU A 341 13.81 -0.85 -23.34
N THR A 342 15.08 -0.46 -23.39
CA THR A 342 16.11 -1.03 -22.52
C THR A 342 16.35 -0.08 -21.35
N VAL A 343 15.90 -0.48 -20.16
CA VAL A 343 16.19 0.25 -18.92
C VAL A 343 17.52 -0.22 -18.34
N THR A 344 18.21 0.67 -17.63
CA THR A 344 19.53 0.40 -17.03
C THR A 344 19.49 0.72 -15.54
N VAL A 345 19.64 -0.29 -14.69
CA VAL A 345 19.78 -0.13 -13.25
C VAL A 345 21.27 -0.22 -12.90
N ARG A 346 21.80 0.83 -12.26
CA ARG A 346 23.16 0.84 -11.73
C ARG A 346 23.12 0.70 -10.23
N VAL A 347 23.92 -0.22 -9.70
CA VAL A 347 23.95 -0.59 -8.30
C VAL A 347 25.39 -0.47 -7.81
N ASP A 348 25.66 0.45 -6.88
CA ASP A 348 26.94 0.46 -6.17
C ASP A 348 26.88 -0.59 -5.05
N LEU A 349 27.70 -1.63 -5.18
CA LEU A 349 27.73 -2.74 -4.23
C LEU A 349 28.14 -2.31 -2.82
N LEU A 350 28.78 -1.14 -2.66
CA LEU A 350 29.12 -0.59 -1.35
C LEU A 350 27.89 -0.17 -0.55
N ASP A 351 26.80 0.23 -1.21
CA ASP A 351 25.53 0.60 -0.58
C ASP A 351 24.83 -0.59 0.09
N PHE A 352 25.21 -1.82 -0.28
CA PHE A 352 24.61 -3.07 0.20
C PHE A 352 25.53 -3.85 1.15
N THR A 353 26.48 -3.16 1.78
CA THR A 353 27.35 -3.75 2.80
C THR A 353 26.61 -3.97 4.13
N SER A 354 26.94 -5.07 4.81
CA SER A 354 26.34 -5.40 6.11
C SER A 354 27.19 -4.91 7.27
N ILE A 355 26.55 -4.36 8.31
CA ILE A 355 27.24 -3.84 9.50
C ILE A 355 27.43 -4.95 10.53
N VAL A 356 28.69 -5.21 10.91
CA VAL A 356 29.01 -6.11 12.02
C VAL A 356 29.21 -5.31 13.29
N ARG A 357 28.24 -5.36 14.21
CA ARG A 357 28.44 -4.87 15.58
C ARG A 357 29.18 -5.93 16.39
N ARG A 358 30.51 -5.80 16.50
CA ARG A 358 31.26 -6.54 17.52
C ARG A 358 30.94 -5.90 18.87
N ALA A 359 30.54 -6.70 19.87
CA ALA A 359 30.56 -6.25 21.25
C ALA A 359 31.98 -5.75 21.56
N PRO A 360 32.16 -4.62 22.28
CA PRO A 360 33.49 -4.23 22.70
C PRO A 360 34.11 -5.42 23.44
N PRO A 361 35.40 -5.74 23.20
CA PRO A 361 36.06 -6.78 23.99
C PRO A 361 35.85 -6.42 25.46
N ILE A 362 35.44 -7.41 26.27
CA ILE A 362 35.40 -7.30 27.72
C ILE A 362 36.84 -7.06 28.15
N PHE A 363 37.25 -5.80 28.24
CA PHE A 363 38.43 -5.43 28.96
C PHE A 363 38.12 -5.67 30.43
N TRP A 364 38.59 -6.80 30.96
CA TRP A 364 38.81 -6.92 32.39
C TRP A 364 39.65 -5.73 32.81
N ARG A 365 39.04 -4.70 33.42
CA ARG A 365 39.79 -3.68 34.12
C ARG A 365 40.49 -4.39 35.27
N ARG A 366 41.82 -4.50 35.18
CA ARG A 366 42.65 -4.65 36.38
C ARG A 366 42.32 -3.48 37.29
N ALA A 367 41.71 -3.76 38.44
CA ALA A 367 41.69 -2.81 39.54
C ALA A 367 43.14 -2.48 39.91
N PRO A 368 43.54 -1.20 39.99
CA PRO A 368 44.77 -0.86 40.68
C PRO A 368 44.53 -1.09 42.17
N ILE A 369 45.16 -2.13 42.71
CA ILE A 369 45.51 -2.18 44.13
C ILE A 369 46.61 -1.13 44.29
N SER A 370 46.29 0.01 44.89
CA SER A 370 47.28 0.90 45.47
C SER A 370 47.08 0.91 46.98
N CYS A 371 48.15 0.51 47.67
CA CYS A 371 48.28 0.37 49.10
C CYS A 371 47.91 1.65 49.86
N GLY A 372 46.98 1.51 50.80
CA GLY A 372 46.80 2.40 51.95
C GLY A 372 46.63 1.52 53.16
N TRP A 373 47.57 1.61 54.10
CA TRP A 373 47.61 0.83 55.33
C TRP A 373 46.47 1.23 56.27
N ALA A 374 45.56 0.32 56.60
CA ALA A 374 44.92 0.14 57.92
C ALA A 374 43.95 -1.07 57.90
N ASP A 375 44.26 -2.08 58.73
CA ASP A 375 43.38 -3.07 59.38
C ASP A 375 42.57 -4.12 58.56
N ILE A 376 43.22 -5.26 58.25
CA ILE A 376 42.94 -6.69 58.63
C ILE A 376 41.44 -7.11 58.81
N PRO A 377 40.91 -8.28 58.32
CA PRO A 377 41.56 -9.62 58.37
C PRO A 377 41.47 -10.55 57.14
N VAL A 378 42.36 -11.53 57.23
CA VAL A 378 42.66 -12.70 56.38
C VAL A 378 41.49 -13.69 56.30
N ILE A 379 41.20 -14.20 55.09
CA ILE A 379 40.35 -15.38 54.84
C ILE A 379 41.20 -16.42 54.08
N PRO A 380 41.24 -17.70 54.51
CA PRO A 380 42.21 -18.69 54.04
C PRO A 380 41.88 -19.28 52.66
N GLN A 381 42.93 -19.56 51.89
CA GLN A 381 42.91 -20.27 50.62
C GLN A 381 42.69 -21.78 50.81
N PRO A 382 41.80 -22.43 50.03
CA PRO A 382 41.85 -23.87 49.78
C PRO A 382 42.67 -24.17 48.52
N SER A 383 43.65 -25.06 48.68
CA SER A 383 44.51 -25.62 47.64
C SER A 383 43.75 -26.51 46.65
N VAL A 384 44.15 -26.43 45.38
CA VAL A 384 43.78 -27.38 44.31
C VAL A 384 44.84 -28.49 44.27
N PRO A 385 44.47 -29.79 44.24
CA PRO A 385 45.40 -30.86 43.90
C PRO A 385 45.54 -30.99 42.38
N PHE A 386 46.79 -31.07 41.92
CA PHE A 386 47.15 -31.46 40.57
C PHE A 386 46.94 -32.97 40.34
N ALA A 387 46.35 -33.31 39.20
CA ALA A 387 46.73 -34.44 38.34
C ALA A 387 46.23 -34.17 36.91
#